data_AF-A0A6A4HBH7-F1
#
_entry.id   AF-A0A6A4HBH7-F1
#
_cell.length_a   1.000
_cell.length_b   1.000
_cell.length_c   1.000
_cell.angle_alpha   90.00
_cell.angle_beta   90.00
_cell.angle_gamma   90.00
#
_symmetry.space_group_name_H-M   'P 1'
#
loop_
_entity.id
_entity.type
_entity.pdbx_description
1 polymer ?
#
loop_
_entity_poly.entity_id
_entity_poly.type
_entity_poly.pdbx_seq_one_letter_code
_entity_poly.pdbx_strand_id
1 'polypeptide(L)'
;MLASSGVSATPFRRATCTPNAQGAGVSIESLVSGLEWGVENTPQIGDVLIGESFRGLAAPDFHVQQNGQVPTSFTIRDVDNDNLAVTTVGNELVFETASNSGNEAAQLFDIACQTCGTNTTPGNSAGSSCTISPHSNDGLCVAVGATAQDALKVVNCDGSNEQLFNIVF
;
A
#
# COMPACT_ATOMS: atom_id res chain seq x y z
N MET A 1 22.10 -47.51 -5.19
CA MET A 1 22.14 -46.11 -4.71
C MET A 1 21.89 -45.21 -5.91
N LEU A 2 20.76 -44.52 -5.95
CA LEU A 2 20.48 -43.49 -6.97
C LEU A 2 20.52 -42.15 -6.24
N ALA A 3 21.52 -41.33 -6.55
CA ALA A 3 21.62 -39.97 -6.04
C ALA A 3 20.68 -39.07 -6.87
N SER A 4 19.72 -38.43 -6.19
CA SER A 4 18.89 -37.38 -6.78
C SER A 4 19.67 -36.07 -6.77
N SER A 5 20.02 -35.57 -7.95
CA SER A 5 20.61 -34.24 -8.12
C SER A 5 19.51 -33.20 -7.90
N GLY A 6 19.45 -32.62 -6.70
CA GLY A 6 18.59 -31.49 -6.42
C GLY A 6 18.99 -30.29 -7.27
N VAL A 7 18.10 -29.86 -8.17
CA VAL A 7 18.24 -28.59 -8.87
C VAL A 7 17.92 -27.49 -7.86
N SER A 8 18.94 -26.76 -7.42
CA SER A 8 18.73 -25.51 -6.67
C SER A 8 18.29 -24.46 -7.67
N ALA A 9 16.99 -24.17 -7.69
CA ALA A 9 16.48 -23.00 -8.37
C ALA A 9 16.81 -21.77 -7.53
N THR A 10 17.72 -20.93 -8.00
CA THR A 10 17.86 -19.57 -7.50
C THR A 10 16.52 -18.87 -7.75
N PRO A 11 15.81 -18.37 -6.72
CA PRO A 11 14.59 -17.62 -6.95
C PRO A 11 14.95 -16.42 -7.83
N PHE A 12 14.35 -16.37 -9.02
CA PHE A 12 14.46 -15.24 -9.92
C PHE A 12 13.90 -14.01 -9.17
N ARG A 13 14.76 -13.05 -8.78
CA ARG A 13 14.27 -11.73 -8.37
C ARG A 13 13.48 -11.19 -9.55
N ARG A 14 12.15 -11.24 -9.49
CA ARG A 14 11.31 -10.51 -10.44
C ARG A 14 11.70 -9.05 -10.31
N ALA A 15 12.01 -8.40 -11.42
CA ALA A 15 12.21 -6.96 -11.42
C ALA A 15 10.92 -6.34 -10.88
N THR A 16 11.02 -5.64 -9.76
CA THR A 16 9.92 -4.89 -9.18
C THR A 16 9.96 -3.47 -9.71
N CYS A 17 8.80 -2.83 -9.80
CA CYS A 17 8.67 -1.43 -10.15
C CYS A 17 7.94 -0.68 -9.04
N THR A 18 8.08 0.63 -9.02
CA THR A 18 7.29 1.51 -8.15
C THR A 18 6.15 2.13 -8.95
N PRO A 19 4.92 2.16 -8.44
CA PRO A 19 3.80 2.79 -9.14
C PRO A 19 4.06 4.29 -9.28
N ASN A 20 3.53 4.90 -10.33
CA ASN A 20 3.56 6.36 -10.50
C ASN A 20 2.14 6.87 -10.70
N ALA A 21 1.51 7.30 -9.61
CA ALA A 21 0.19 7.88 -9.64
C ALA A 21 0.17 9.32 -10.22
N GLN A 22 1.34 9.96 -10.44
CA GLN A 22 1.46 11.31 -11.01
C GLN A 22 0.59 12.37 -10.31
N GLY A 23 0.29 12.19 -9.02
CA GLY A 23 -0.58 13.09 -8.25
C GLY A 23 -2.08 12.88 -8.49
N ALA A 24 -2.50 11.88 -9.27
CA ALA A 24 -3.89 11.45 -9.33
C ALA A 24 -4.29 10.73 -8.04
N GLY A 25 -5.58 10.82 -7.70
CA GLY A 25 -6.20 9.96 -6.70
C GLY A 25 -6.14 8.50 -7.13
N VAL A 26 -5.93 7.60 -6.18
CA VAL A 26 -5.92 6.16 -6.39
C VAL A 26 -6.67 5.41 -5.30
N SER A 27 -7.18 4.26 -5.69
CA SER A 27 -7.68 3.19 -4.83
C SER A 27 -6.56 2.20 -4.51
N ILE A 28 -6.46 1.75 -3.26
CA ILE A 28 -5.52 0.69 -2.83
C ILE A 28 -6.35 -0.54 -2.49
N GLU A 29 -6.51 -1.41 -3.47
CA GLU A 29 -7.39 -2.57 -3.43
C GLU A 29 -6.60 -3.83 -3.07
N SER A 30 -7.14 -4.68 -2.21
CA SER A 30 -6.63 -6.03 -2.01
C SER A 30 -6.73 -6.84 -3.30
N LEU A 31 -5.68 -7.58 -3.64
CA LEU A 31 -5.60 -8.37 -4.87
C LEU A 31 -6.69 -9.46 -4.98
N VAL A 32 -7.20 -9.96 -3.85
CA VAL A 32 -8.04 -11.18 -3.84
C VAL A 32 -9.33 -11.09 -3.04
N SER A 33 -9.48 -10.12 -2.14
CA SER A 33 -10.63 -10.08 -1.22
C SER A 33 -11.71 -9.08 -1.61
N GLY A 34 -11.47 -8.25 -2.64
CA GLY A 34 -12.38 -7.14 -3.00
C GLY A 34 -12.49 -6.07 -1.91
N LEU A 35 -11.58 -6.10 -0.94
CA LEU A 35 -11.42 -5.08 0.10
C LEU A 35 -10.57 -3.94 -0.43
N GLU A 36 -10.76 -2.76 0.11
CA GLU A 36 -10.01 -1.55 -0.24
C GLU A 36 -9.60 -0.83 1.03
N TRP A 37 -8.42 -0.22 1.03
CA TRP A 37 -7.99 0.59 2.17
C TRP A 37 -8.94 1.78 2.35
N GLY A 38 -9.36 2.04 3.57
CA GLY A 38 -10.20 3.20 3.83
C GLY A 38 -10.65 3.26 5.28
N VAL A 39 -11.75 3.96 5.50
CA VAL A 39 -12.45 4.11 6.77
C VAL A 39 -13.96 4.10 6.49
N GLU A 40 -14.79 3.78 7.48
CA GLU A 40 -16.25 3.70 7.32
C GLU A 40 -16.94 5.06 7.05
N ASN A 41 -16.31 6.16 7.47
CA ASN A 41 -16.85 7.51 7.42
C ASN A 41 -15.81 8.48 6.84
N THR A 42 -16.17 9.75 6.68
CA THR A 42 -15.21 10.78 6.26
C THR A 42 -13.97 10.80 7.17
N PRO A 43 -12.74 10.65 6.64
CA PRO A 43 -11.51 10.53 7.42
C PRO A 43 -11.26 11.67 8.40
N GLN A 44 -10.86 11.29 9.60
CA GLN A 44 -10.44 12.18 10.68
C GLN A 44 -9.12 11.71 11.30
N ILE A 45 -8.46 12.61 12.05
CA ILE A 45 -7.27 12.26 12.83
C ILE A 45 -7.67 11.20 13.87
N GLY A 46 -6.90 10.11 13.94
CA GLY A 46 -7.10 9.00 14.85
C GLY A 46 -7.94 7.85 14.26
N ASP A 47 -8.49 8.00 13.05
CA ASP A 47 -9.23 6.92 12.41
C ASP A 47 -8.29 5.81 11.95
N VAL A 48 -8.60 4.57 12.36
CA VAL A 48 -7.85 3.38 11.98
C VAL A 48 -8.29 2.95 10.59
N LEU A 49 -7.33 2.70 9.69
CA LEU A 49 -7.63 2.20 8.36
C LEU A 49 -8.14 0.75 8.44
N ILE A 50 -9.21 0.47 7.71
CA ILE A 50 -9.85 -0.84 7.58
C ILE A 50 -9.92 -1.24 6.09
N GLY A 51 -10.40 -2.46 5.82
CA GLY A 51 -10.59 -3.00 4.47
C GLY A 51 -11.87 -2.51 3.78
N GLU A 52 -12.40 -1.36 4.17
CA GLU A 52 -13.59 -0.74 3.61
C GLU A 52 -13.37 0.76 3.43
N SER A 53 -13.85 1.30 2.32
CA SER A 53 -13.85 2.73 2.04
C SER A 53 -15.26 3.29 2.07
N PHE A 54 -15.45 4.43 2.75
CA PHE A 54 -16.71 5.19 2.73
C PHE A 54 -17.02 5.75 1.33
N ARG A 55 -16.01 5.93 0.48
CA ARG A 55 -16.16 6.31 -0.93
C ARG A 55 -16.50 5.10 -1.80
N GLY A 56 -16.00 3.93 -1.40
CA GLY A 56 -16.14 2.65 -2.06
C GLY A 56 -15.36 2.57 -3.38
N LEU A 57 -15.35 1.39 -4.01
CA LEU A 57 -14.58 1.05 -5.21
C LEU A 57 -14.85 1.92 -6.47
N ALA A 58 -15.77 2.89 -6.40
CA ALA A 58 -16.12 3.79 -7.50
C ALA A 58 -15.34 5.10 -7.48
N ALA A 59 -14.61 5.40 -6.40
CA ALA A 59 -13.86 6.63 -6.24
C ALA A 59 -12.56 6.39 -5.46
N PRO A 60 -11.46 7.08 -5.81
CA PRO A 60 -10.20 6.92 -5.12
C PRO A 60 -10.27 7.46 -3.69
N ASP A 61 -9.43 6.91 -2.81
CA ASP A 61 -9.28 7.37 -1.43
C ASP A 61 -7.99 8.12 -1.16
N PHE A 62 -6.95 7.89 -1.97
CA PHE A 62 -5.60 8.31 -1.61
C PHE A 62 -4.86 9.06 -2.70
N HIS A 63 -4.02 10.00 -2.29
CA HIS A 63 -2.85 10.42 -3.04
C HIS A 63 -1.63 9.61 -2.60
N VAL A 64 -1.02 8.85 -3.52
CA VAL A 64 0.25 8.13 -3.30
C VAL A 64 1.38 8.92 -3.95
N GLN A 65 2.22 9.56 -3.15
CA GLN A 65 3.21 10.54 -3.62
C GLN A 65 4.62 10.16 -3.19
N GLN A 66 5.59 10.25 -4.10
CA GLN A 66 7.01 10.09 -3.75
C GLN A 66 7.47 11.27 -2.88
N ASN A 67 8.28 10.99 -1.85
CA ASN A 67 8.86 12.03 -0.99
C ASN A 67 10.07 12.77 -1.61
N GLY A 68 10.50 12.37 -2.82
CA GLY A 68 11.62 12.97 -3.55
C GLY A 68 13.00 12.68 -2.95
N GLN A 69 13.10 11.74 -2.00
CA GLN A 69 14.38 11.33 -1.39
C GLN A 69 14.93 10.05 -2.01
N VAL A 70 16.20 9.75 -1.71
CA VAL A 70 16.86 8.48 -2.03
C VAL A 70 17.27 7.80 -0.72
N PRO A 71 16.88 6.53 -0.47
CA PRO A 71 16.02 5.67 -1.30
C PRO A 71 14.59 6.24 -1.46
N THR A 72 13.94 5.88 -2.58
CA THR A 72 12.58 6.34 -2.88
C THR A 72 11.59 5.75 -1.89
N SER A 73 10.82 6.61 -1.24
CA SER A 73 9.68 6.23 -0.40
C SER A 73 8.47 7.10 -0.68
N PHE A 74 7.32 6.70 -0.17
CA PHE A 74 6.02 7.27 -0.51
C PHE A 74 5.31 7.76 0.74
N THR A 75 4.62 8.90 0.64
CA THR A 75 3.55 9.26 1.56
C THR A 75 2.21 8.88 0.95
N ILE A 76 1.29 8.42 1.79
CA ILE A 76 -0.09 8.11 1.40
C ILE A 76 -0.99 9.07 2.16
N ARG A 77 -1.76 9.89 1.45
CA ARG A 77 -2.62 10.94 2.03
C ARG A 77 -4.06 10.75 1.59
N ASP A 78 -5.01 11.23 2.36
CA ASP A 78 -6.40 11.28 1.91
C ASP A 78 -6.54 12.18 0.66
N VAL A 79 -7.35 11.75 -0.30
CA VAL A 79 -7.52 12.43 -1.60
C VAL A 79 -8.20 13.80 -1.48
N ASP A 80 -9.11 13.98 -0.52
CA ASP A 80 -9.89 15.22 -0.34
C ASP A 80 -9.26 16.16 0.70
N ASN A 81 -8.37 15.64 1.55
CA ASN A 81 -7.68 16.38 2.59
C ASN A 81 -6.22 15.95 2.74
N ASP A 82 -5.34 16.60 1.98
CA ASP A 82 -3.88 16.38 2.02
C ASP A 82 -3.22 16.66 3.39
N ASN A 83 -3.96 17.20 4.38
CA ASN A 83 -3.48 17.33 5.76
C ASN A 83 -3.64 16.05 6.58
N LEU A 84 -4.26 15.00 6.03
CA LEU A 84 -4.34 13.67 6.65
C LEU A 84 -3.41 12.71 5.92
N ALA A 85 -2.50 12.09 6.66
CA ALA A 85 -1.57 11.10 6.14
C ALA A 85 -1.75 9.77 6.87
N VAL A 86 -1.68 8.68 6.12
CA VAL A 86 -1.58 7.34 6.67
C VAL A 86 -0.28 7.23 7.45
N THR A 87 -0.39 6.83 8.71
CA THR A 87 0.72 6.78 9.67
C THR A 87 0.72 5.42 10.33
N THR A 88 1.90 4.80 10.41
CA THR A 88 2.08 3.54 11.14
C THR A 88 2.12 3.84 12.64
N VAL A 89 1.15 3.31 13.39
CA VAL A 89 1.07 3.43 14.86
C VAL A 89 1.02 2.03 15.46
N GLY A 90 2.13 1.60 16.07
CA GLY A 90 2.27 0.22 16.53
C GLY A 90 2.26 -0.76 15.34
N ASN A 91 1.25 -1.63 15.29
CA ASN A 91 1.04 -2.60 14.21
C ASN A 91 -0.19 -2.26 13.34
N GLU A 92 -0.70 -1.04 13.42
CA GLU A 92 -1.89 -0.58 12.68
C GLU A 92 -1.54 0.65 11.83
N LEU A 93 -2.42 0.96 10.89
CA LEU A 93 -2.37 2.18 10.09
C LEU A 93 -3.49 3.12 10.53
N VAL A 94 -3.16 4.38 10.76
CA VAL A 94 -4.09 5.40 11.29
C VAL A 94 -3.93 6.68 10.49
N PHE A 95 -5.01 7.42 10.27
CA PHE A 95 -4.90 8.80 9.78
C PHE A 95 -4.38 9.73 10.87
N GLU A 96 -3.30 10.43 10.60
CA GLU A 96 -2.73 11.47 11.47
C GLU A 96 -2.48 12.75 10.69
N THR A 97 -2.11 13.82 11.39
CA THR A 97 -1.72 15.07 10.74
C THR A 97 -0.51 14.82 9.82
N ALA A 98 -0.64 15.19 8.55
CA ALA A 98 0.41 15.06 7.57
C ALA A 98 1.63 15.91 7.94
N SER A 99 2.82 15.33 7.83
CA SER A 99 4.06 16.04 8.09
C SER A 99 4.30 17.16 7.07
N ASN A 100 4.61 18.34 7.58
CA ASN A 100 5.01 19.50 6.76
C ASN A 100 6.30 19.26 5.97
N SER A 101 7.17 18.36 6.44
CA SER A 101 8.43 18.04 5.76
C SER A 101 8.29 16.93 4.73
N GLY A 102 7.21 16.15 4.77
CA GLY A 102 7.06 14.92 3.98
C GLY A 102 8.05 13.82 4.32
N ASN A 103 8.77 13.94 5.44
CA ASN A 103 9.85 13.03 5.85
C ASN A 103 9.64 12.44 7.25
N GLU A 104 8.40 12.44 7.75
CA GLU A 104 8.10 11.76 9.00
C GLU A 104 8.18 10.26 8.80
N ALA A 105 9.04 9.57 9.56
CA ALA A 105 9.39 8.18 9.31
C ALA A 105 8.17 7.25 9.39
N ALA A 106 7.24 7.52 10.30
CA ALA A 106 6.02 6.74 10.45
C ALA A 106 5.01 6.94 9.29
N GLN A 107 5.19 7.96 8.46
CA GLN A 107 4.34 8.31 7.30
C GLN A 107 4.97 7.92 5.96
N LEU A 108 6.12 7.26 5.99
CA LEU A 108 6.83 6.81 4.79
C LEU A 108 6.59 5.32 4.58
N PHE A 109 6.35 4.96 3.32
CA PHE A 109 6.12 3.60 2.87
C PHE A 109 7.00 3.26 1.67
N ASP A 110 7.47 2.03 1.63
CA ASP A 110 8.09 1.43 0.45
C ASP A 110 7.01 0.65 -0.32
N ILE A 111 6.94 0.87 -1.64
CA ILE A 111 5.96 0.21 -2.51
C ILE A 111 6.68 -0.50 -3.63
N ALA A 112 6.49 -1.83 -3.73
CA ALA A 112 7.09 -2.66 -4.75
C ALA A 112 6.02 -3.49 -5.47
N CYS A 113 5.80 -3.22 -6.76
CA CYS A 113 4.81 -3.89 -7.59
C CYS A 113 5.47 -4.84 -8.59
N GLN A 114 4.74 -5.89 -8.99
CA GLN A 114 5.18 -6.78 -10.07
C GLN A 114 5.08 -6.10 -11.44
N THR A 115 4.04 -5.30 -11.64
CA THR A 115 3.80 -4.54 -12.86
C THR A 115 3.34 -3.13 -12.52
N CYS A 116 3.74 -2.14 -13.32
CA CYS A 116 3.33 -0.75 -13.16
C CYS A 116 2.79 -0.23 -14.48
N GLY A 117 1.67 0.48 -14.41
CA GLY A 117 1.03 1.11 -15.56
C GLY A 117 1.37 2.60 -15.64
N THR A 118 1.31 3.16 -16.84
CA THR A 118 1.44 4.60 -17.08
C THR A 118 0.15 5.24 -17.60
N ASN A 119 -0.89 4.44 -17.84
CA ASN A 119 -2.19 4.91 -18.29
C ASN A 119 -3.01 5.37 -17.09
N THR A 120 -3.17 6.68 -16.94
CA THR A 120 -3.89 7.32 -15.83
C THR A 120 -5.41 7.40 -16.05
N THR A 121 -5.95 6.67 -17.02
CA THR A 121 -7.40 6.61 -17.23
C THR A 121 -8.05 5.86 -16.06
N PRO A 122 -9.14 6.36 -15.45
CA PRO A 122 -9.81 5.69 -14.33
C PRO A 122 -10.11 4.21 -14.59
N GLY A 123 -9.93 3.38 -13.57
CA GLY A 123 -10.03 1.92 -13.61
C GLY A 123 -8.77 1.19 -14.13
N ASN A 124 -7.74 1.92 -14.59
CA ASN A 124 -6.46 1.29 -14.93
C ASN A 124 -5.55 1.20 -13.70
N SER A 125 -4.70 0.19 -13.69
CA SER A 125 -3.76 -0.03 -12.59
C SER A 125 -2.51 0.84 -12.74
N ALA A 126 -2.22 1.67 -11.74
CA ALA A 126 -0.93 2.33 -11.54
C ALA A 126 0.15 1.31 -11.14
N GLY A 127 -0.23 0.29 -10.38
CA GLY A 127 0.60 -0.86 -10.02
C GLY A 127 -0.22 -2.07 -9.62
N SER A 128 0.24 -3.27 -9.99
CA SER A 128 -0.46 -4.53 -9.70
C SER A 128 0.41 -5.50 -8.92
N SER A 129 -0.22 -6.26 -8.02
CA SER A 129 0.47 -7.17 -7.08
C SER A 129 1.59 -6.46 -6.32
N CYS A 130 1.24 -5.32 -5.73
CA CYS A 130 2.10 -4.46 -4.94
C CYS A 130 2.18 -4.93 -3.51
N THR A 131 3.39 -4.99 -2.97
CA THR A 131 3.63 -5.03 -1.53
C THR A 131 3.84 -3.61 -1.04
N ILE A 132 3.21 -3.26 0.08
CA ILE A 132 3.35 -1.97 0.76
C ILE A 132 3.89 -2.23 2.15
N SER A 133 4.97 -1.56 2.52
CA SER A 133 5.71 -1.77 3.76
C SER A 133 6.05 -0.43 4.42
N PRO A 134 6.04 -0.30 5.75
CA PRO A 134 6.61 0.87 6.41
C PRO A 134 8.07 1.06 6.00
N HIS A 135 8.46 2.29 5.70
CA HIS A 135 9.79 2.58 5.16
C HIS A 135 10.90 2.14 6.10
N SER A 136 11.99 1.60 5.53
CA SER A 136 13.15 1.08 6.28
C SER A 136 12.82 -0.09 7.23
N ASN A 137 11.70 -0.78 7.01
CA ASN A 137 11.32 -1.97 7.76
C ASN A 137 11.03 -3.16 6.82
N ASP A 138 12.08 -3.64 6.15
CA ASP A 138 12.05 -4.65 5.08
C ASP A 138 11.44 -6.02 5.47
N GLY A 139 11.16 -6.24 6.76
CA GLY A 139 10.54 -7.47 7.26
C GLY A 139 9.03 -7.36 7.49
N LEU A 140 8.45 -6.15 7.42
CA LEU A 140 7.04 -5.89 7.70
C LEU A 140 6.28 -5.43 6.46
N CYS A 141 5.07 -5.94 6.32
CA CYS A 141 4.17 -5.68 5.22
C CYS A 141 2.79 -5.31 5.77
N VAL A 142 2.09 -4.43 5.07
CA VAL A 142 0.69 -4.16 5.36
C VAL A 142 -0.14 -5.34 4.86
N ALA A 143 -1.10 -5.77 5.67
CA ALA A 143 -2.07 -6.80 5.34
C ALA A 143 -3.49 -6.30 5.65
N VAL A 144 -4.44 -6.64 4.77
CA VAL A 144 -5.86 -6.52 5.13
C VAL A 144 -6.24 -7.53 6.21
N GLY A 145 -7.25 -7.19 7.01
CA GLY A 145 -7.86 -8.13 7.93
C GLY A 145 -8.74 -9.18 7.23
N ALA A 146 -9.35 -10.06 8.03
CA ALA A 146 -10.17 -11.15 7.50
C ALA A 146 -11.53 -10.66 6.96
N THR A 147 -11.99 -9.53 7.47
CA THR A 147 -13.23 -8.86 7.08
C THR A 147 -12.97 -7.38 6.75
N ALA A 148 -13.91 -6.74 6.08
CA ALA A 148 -13.80 -5.35 5.68
C ALA A 148 -13.65 -4.38 6.88
N GLN A 149 -14.15 -4.80 8.05
CA GLN A 149 -14.16 -4.02 9.29
C GLN A 149 -12.96 -4.26 10.19
N ASP A 150 -12.13 -5.24 9.85
CA ASP A 150 -10.89 -5.46 10.57
C ASP A 150 -9.86 -4.40 10.18
N ALA A 151 -9.17 -3.86 11.18
CA ALA A 151 -8.04 -2.96 10.97
C ALA A 151 -6.99 -3.57 10.04
N LEU A 152 -6.42 -2.74 9.17
CA LEU A 152 -5.20 -3.05 8.44
C LEU A 152 -4.06 -3.22 9.43
N LYS A 153 -3.22 -4.21 9.18
CA LYS A 153 -2.14 -4.57 10.09
C LYS A 153 -0.80 -4.53 9.41
N VAL A 154 0.19 -4.06 10.14
CA VAL A 154 1.60 -4.21 9.81
C VAL A 154 2.09 -5.51 10.46
N VAL A 155 2.37 -6.52 9.64
CA VAL A 155 2.74 -7.87 10.07
C VAL A 155 4.00 -8.34 9.34
N ASN A 156 4.58 -9.47 9.73
CA ASN A 156 5.72 -10.03 9.00
C ASN A 156 5.34 -10.32 7.55
N CYS A 157 6.19 -9.89 6.62
CA CYS A 157 6.04 -10.23 5.21
C CYS A 157 6.11 -11.75 5.04
N ASP A 158 5.05 -12.36 4.52
CA ASP A 158 4.98 -13.79 4.20
C ASP A 158 4.61 -14.05 2.73
N GLY A 159 4.30 -12.97 1.98
CA GLY A 159 3.91 -13.04 0.58
C GLY A 159 2.50 -13.59 0.37
N SER A 160 1.68 -13.61 1.42
CA SER A 160 0.27 -13.97 1.31
C SER A 160 -0.50 -12.98 0.45
N ASN A 161 -1.66 -13.40 -0.04
CA ASN A 161 -2.46 -12.53 -0.90
C ASN A 161 -3.05 -11.33 -0.14
N GLU A 162 -3.20 -11.43 1.18
CA GLU A 162 -3.64 -10.35 2.05
C GLU A 162 -2.62 -9.19 2.11
N GLN A 163 -1.36 -9.45 1.72
CA GLN A 163 -0.27 -8.48 1.65
C GLN A 163 -0.02 -7.93 0.23
N LEU A 164 -0.89 -8.28 -0.73
CA LEU A 164 -0.76 -7.89 -2.12
C LEU A 164 -1.92 -6.98 -2.53
N PHE A 165 -1.56 -5.86 -3.15
CA PHE A 165 -2.51 -4.81 -3.50
C PHE A 165 -2.44 -4.45 -4.99
N ASN A 166 -3.55 -3.98 -5.53
CA ASN A 166 -3.59 -3.21 -6.76
C ASN A 166 -3.76 -1.74 -6.39
N ILE A 167 -2.99 -0.88 -7.04
CA ILE A 167 -3.15 0.56 -6.98
C ILE A 167 -3.81 0.98 -8.29
N VAL A 168 -5.02 1.54 -8.22
CA VAL A 168 -5.92 1.77 -9.36
C VAL A 168 -6.28 3.26 -9.43
N PHE A 169 -6.30 3.83 -10.64
CA PHE A 169 -6.71 5.22 -10.90
C PHE A 169 -8.22 5.42 -10.89
#